data_AF-A0A0E3STP9-F1
#
_entry.id   AF-A0A0E3STP9-F1
#
_cell.length_a   1.000
_cell.length_b   1.000
_cell.length_c   1.000
_cell.angle_alpha   90.00
_cell.angle_beta   90.00
_cell.angle_gamma   90.00
#
_symmetry.space_group_name_H-M   'P 1'
#
loop_
_entity.id
_entity.type
_entity.pdbx_description
1 polymer ?
#
loop_
_entity_poly.entity_id
_entity_poly.type
_entity_poly.pdbx_seq_one_letter_code
_entity_poly.pdbx_strand_id
1 'polypeptide(L)' 'GPYHPAECCFFYITHAVPHQRIVDYYETSSECAKPGVV' A
#
# COMPACT_ATOMS: atom_id res chain seq x y z
N GLY A 1 -4.93 10.35 -17.03
CA GLY A 1 -3.95 11.35 -17.49
C GLY A 1 -2.68 11.20 -16.67
N PRO A 2 -1.53 11.76 -17.09
CA PRO A 2 -0.22 11.50 -16.48
C PRO A 2 -0.03 12.03 -15.05
N TYR A 3 -1.03 12.73 -14.49
CA TYR A 3 -1.00 13.33 -13.16
C TYR A 3 -1.99 12.68 -12.18
N HIS A 4 -2.15 11.37 -12.25
CA HIS A 4 -2.95 10.67 -11.23
C HIS A 4 -2.13 10.56 -9.93
N PRO A 5 -2.75 10.81 -8.77
CA PRO A 5 -2.07 10.60 -7.49
C PRO A 5 -1.72 9.12 -7.34
N ALA A 6 -0.58 8.86 -6.72
CA ALA A 6 -0.22 7.53 -6.26
C ALA A 6 -0.70 7.34 -4.82
N GLU A 7 -1.11 6.11 -4.49
CA GLU A 7 -1.40 5.76 -3.11
C GLU A 7 -0.09 5.51 -2.34
N CYS A 8 0.00 6.08 -1.15
CA CYS A 8 1.17 6.00 -0.29
C CYS A 8 0.79 5.63 1.14
N CYS A 9 1.61 4.79 1.77
CA CYS A 9 1.45 4.44 3.19
C CYS A 9 2.09 5.49 4.10
N PHE A 10 1.31 6.04 5.03
CA PHE A 10 1.83 6.94 6.08
C PHE A 10 2.02 6.22 7.42
N PHE A 11 1.12 5.28 7.72
CA PHE A 11 1.07 4.45 8.92
C PHE A 11 0.86 2.98 8.54
N TYR A 12 1.36 2.07 9.37
CA TYR A 12 1.22 0.63 9.18
C TYR A 12 0.43 0.02 10.32
N ILE A 13 -0.37 -0.99 9.99
CA ILE A 13 -0.93 -1.88 11.01
C ILE A 13 0.19 -2.76 11.58
N THR A 14 0.12 -3.04 12.88
CA THR A 14 1.10 -3.88 13.58
C THR A 14 0.62 -5.31 13.81
N HIS A 15 -0.66 -5.59 13.50
CA HIS A 15 -1.24 -6.93 13.58
C HIS A 15 -1.23 -7.61 12.21
N ALA A 16 -1.22 -8.93 12.19
CA ALA A 16 -1.30 -9.71 10.97
C ALA A 16 -2.69 -9.58 10.32
N VAL A 17 -2.74 -9.35 9.02
CA VAL A 17 -3.99 -9.37 8.25
C VAL A 17 -4.46 -10.83 8.12
N PRO A 18 -5.71 -11.15 8.50
CA PRO A 18 -6.24 -12.49 8.27
C PRO A 18 -6.25 -12.82 6.78
N HIS A 19 -5.48 -13.83 6.36
CA HIS A 19 -5.26 -14.19 4.95
C HIS A 19 -6.56 -14.39 4.16
N GLN A 20 -7.60 -14.95 4.78
CA GLN A 20 -8.91 -15.17 4.17
C GLN A 20 -9.63 -13.89 3.73
N ARG A 21 -9.19 -12.71 4.21
CA ARG A 21 -9.73 -11.39 3.84
C ARG A 21 -8.93 -10.71 2.74
N ILE A 22 -7.79 -11.27 2.33
CA ILE A 22 -6.92 -10.70 1.30
C ILE A 22 -7.39 -11.22 -0.05
N VAL A 23 -7.78 -10.30 -0.93
CA VAL A 23 -8.20 -10.62 -2.30
C VAL A 23 -7.08 -10.37 -3.30
N ASP A 24 -6.30 -9.32 -3.07
CA ASP A 24 -5.13 -8.93 -3.87
C ASP A 24 -4.19 -8.07 -3.01
N TYR A 25 -2.98 -7.79 -3.50
CA TYR A 25 -2.05 -6.84 -2.90
C TYR A 25 -1.11 -6.22 -3.94
N TYR A 26 -0.62 -5.01 -3.69
CA TYR A 26 0.36 -4.34 -4.55
C TYR A 26 1.33 -3.45 -3.76
N GLU A 27 2.50 -3.22 -4.36
CA GLU A 27 3.48 -2.27 -3.83
C GLU A 27 3.08 -0.83 -4.16
N THR A 28 3.20 0.08 -3.20
CA THR A 28 3.02 1.52 -3.42
C THR A 28 4.14 2.08 -4.29
N SER A 29 3.90 3.24 -4.92
CA SER A 29 4.91 3.91 -5.78
C SER A 29 6.24 4.14 -5.04
N SER A 30 7.36 3.99 -5.76
CA SER A 30 8.69 4.34 -5.26
C SER A 30 8.88 5.84 -5.02
N GLU A 31 7.97 6.68 -5.51
CA GLU A 31 7.92 8.12 -5.23
C GLU A 31 7.38 8.42 -3.82
N CYS A 32 6.75 7.44 -3.16
CA CYS A 32 6.29 7.59 -1.79
C CYS A 32 7.47 7.70 -0.81
N ALA A 33 7.31 8.50 0.25
CA ALA A 33 8.37 8.71 1.24
C ALA A 33 8.74 7.44 2.02
N LYS A 34 7.85 6.44 2.06
CA LYS A 34 8.08 5.15 2.69
C LYS A 34 7.60 4.03 1.76
N PRO A 35 8.27 2.87 1.74
CA PRO A 35 7.77 1.70 1.04
C PRO A 35 6.52 1.15 1.72
N GLY A 36 5.64 0.49 0.97
CA GLY A 36 4.40 -0.08 1.48
C GLY A 36 3.81 -1.13 0.56
N VAL A 37 3.03 -2.04 1.16
CA VAL A 37 2.17 -2.99 0.45
C VAL A 37 0.75 -2.74 0.94
N VAL A 38 -0.18 -2.58 -0.01
CA VAL A 38 -1.62 -2.46 0.24
C VAL A 38 -2.30 -3.74 -0.19
#